data_AF-A0A2V8DK87-F1
#
_entry.id   AF-A0A2V8DK87-F1
#
_cell.length_a   1.000
_cell.length_b   1.000
_cell.length_c   1.000
_cell.angle_alpha   90.00
_cell.angle_beta   90.00
_cell.angle_gamma   90.00
#
_symmetry.space_group_name_H-M   'P 1'
#
loop_
_entity.id
_entity.type
_entity.pdbx_description
1 polymer ?
#
loop_
_entity_poly.entity_id
_entity_poly.type
_entity_poly.pdbx_seq_one_letter_code
_entity_poly.pdbx_strand_id
1 'polypeptide(L)' 'MFYCNPNNPTATYVGAKATRDFLQKLNSASPETTVLVDEAYFDYVTDPDHETHVPVALENPRVIVARTFSKAYGMAGLR' A
#
# COMPACT_ATOMS: atom_id res chain seq x y z
N MET A 1 -3.27 8.80 7.70
CA MET A 1 -4.33 7.98 7.06
C MET A 1 -3.78 6.57 6.85
N PHE A 2 -4.58 5.54 7.11
CA PHE A 2 -4.23 4.16 6.75
C PHE A 2 -4.88 3.80 5.42
N TYR A 3 -4.11 3.20 4.53
CA TYR A 3 -4.54 2.74 3.21
C TYR A 3 -4.09 1.30 3.02
N CYS A 4 -5.00 0.35 3.20
CA CYS A 4 -4.69 -1.08 3.07
C CYS A 4 -5.00 -1.54 1.64
N ASN A 5 -3.97 -1.96 0.90
CA ASN A 5 -4.11 -2.40 -0.47
C ASN A 5 -3.07 -3.48 -0.78
N PRO A 6 -3.47 -4.76 -0.91
CA PRO A 6 -4.84 -5.28 -0.92
C PRO A 6 -5.54 -5.18 0.44
N ASN A 7 -6.85 -4.91 0.43
CA ASN A 7 -7.61 -4.63 1.64
C ASN A 7 -8.04 -5.90 2.39
N ASN A 8 -7.85 -5.90 3.71
CA ASN A 8 -8.48 -6.81 4.65
C ASN A 8 -9.64 -6.06 5.35
N PRO A 9 -10.89 -6.57 5.38
CA PRO A 9 -11.33 -7.94 5.09
C PRO A 9 -11.96 -8.17 3.72
N THR A 10 -12.03 -7.17 2.84
CA THR A 10 -12.78 -7.31 1.58
C THR A 10 -12.08 -8.17 0.54
N ALA A 11 -10.78 -8.45 0.71
CA ALA A 11 -9.95 -9.18 -0.24
C ALA A 11 -9.95 -8.57 -1.66
N THR A 12 -10.19 -7.25 -1.74
CA THR A 12 -10.14 -6.48 -2.99
C THR A 12 -8.89 -5.62 -3.01
N TYR A 13 -8.44 -5.27 -4.20
CA TYR A 13 -7.36 -4.30 -4.39
C TYR A 13 -7.80 -3.17 -5.31
N VAL A 14 -7.11 -2.04 -5.21
CA VAL A 14 -7.20 -0.91 -6.14
C VAL A 14 -5.93 -0.90 -6.98
N GLY A 15 -6.07 -0.79 -8.30
CA GLY A 15 -4.96 -0.79 -9.24
C GLY A 15 -3.97 0.35 -9.01
N ALA A 16 -2.70 0.13 -9.38
CA ALA A 16 -1.60 1.02 -9.07
C ALA A 16 -1.82 2.44 -9.60
N LYS A 17 -2.38 2.58 -10.81
CA LYS A 17 -2.71 3.90 -11.36
C LYS A 17 -3.73 4.64 -10.50
N ALA A 18 -4.82 3.98 -10.13
CA ALA A 18 -5.89 4.60 -9.35
C ALA A 18 -5.41 4.98 -7.95
N THR A 19 -4.57 4.14 -7.32
CA THR A 19 -3.95 4.47 -6.04
C THR A 19 -2.99 5.65 -6.14
N ARG A 20 -2.13 5.70 -7.16
CA ARG A 20 -1.25 6.86 -7.41
C ARG A 20 -2.03 8.16 -7.58
N ASP A 21 -3.08 8.14 -8.41
CA ASP A 21 -3.94 9.31 -8.63
C ASP A 21 -4.62 9.76 -7.33
N PHE A 22 -5.06 8.81 -6.49
CA PHE A 22 -5.65 9.10 -5.18
C PHE A 22 -4.65 9.73 -4.22
N LEU A 23 -3.43 9.18 -4.10
CA LEU A 23 -2.39 9.72 -3.23
C LEU A 23 -1.98 11.13 -3.63
N GLN A 24 -1.87 11.41 -4.94
CA GLN A 24 -1.60 12.75 -5.45
C GLN A 24 -2.72 13.73 -5.10
N LYS A 25 -3.99 13.35 -5.31
CA LYS A 25 -5.15 14.18 -4.94
C LYS A 25 -5.19 14.46 -3.44
N LEU A 26 -4.90 13.44 -2.62
CA LEU A 26 -4.85 13.58 -1.17
C LEU A 26 -3.75 14.54 -0.73
N ASN A 27 -2.55 14.43 -1.31
CA ASN A 27 -1.44 15.34 -1.01
C ASN A 27 -1.81 16.79 -1.35
N SER A 28 -2.45 17.04 -2.51
CA SER A 28 -2.90 18.38 -2.88
C SER A 28 -3.99 18.93 -1.96
N ALA A 29 -4.96 18.09 -1.56
CA ALA A 29 -6.08 18.50 -0.72
C ALA A 29 -5.71 18.62 0.78
N SER A 30 -4.72 17.85 1.23
CA SER A 30 -4.28 17.78 2.62
C SER A 30 -2.76 17.53 2.70
N PRO A 31 -1.94 18.56 2.43
CA PRO A 31 -0.49 18.42 2.26
C PRO A 31 0.24 18.00 3.54
N GLU A 32 -0.39 18.13 4.70
CA GLU A 32 0.18 17.72 5.98
C GLU A 32 -0.12 16.26 6.36
N THR A 33 -0.98 15.58 5.59
CA THR A 33 -1.38 14.20 5.91
C THR A 33 -0.27 13.21 5.58
N THR A 34 0.17 12.46 6.58
CA THR A 34 0.98 11.25 6.37
C THR A 34 0.08 10.05 6.07
N VAL A 35 0.47 9.24 5.09
CA VAL A 35 -0.22 8.03 4.65
C VAL A 35 0.65 6.81 4.92
N LEU A 36 0.08 5.82 5.61
CA LEU A 36 0.64 4.48 5.66
C LEU A 36 -0.09 3.60 4.66
N VAL A 37 0.62 3.16 3.62
CA VAL A 37 0.19 2.15 2.67
C VAL A 37 0.58 0.77 3.22
N ASP A 38 -0.42 -0.04 3.59
CA ASP A 38 -0.23 -1.40 4.07
C ASP A 38 -0.36 -2.38 2.90
N GLU A 39 0.77 -3.00 2.54
CA GLU A 39 0.94 -3.99 1.48
C GLU A 39 1.12 -5.40 2.06
N ALA A 40 0.52 -5.71 3.22
CA ALA A 40 0.69 -7.00 3.88
C ALA A 40 0.27 -8.22 3.06
N TYR A 41 -0.65 -8.04 2.12
CA TYR A 41 -1.15 -9.08 1.23
C TYR A 41 -0.65 -8.92 -0.22
N PHE A 42 0.35 -8.08 -0.45
CA PHE A 42 0.88 -7.78 -1.79
C PHE A 42 1.18 -9.03 -2.60
N ASP A 43 1.88 -10.00 -2.00
CA ASP A 43 2.32 -11.24 -2.66
C ASP A 43 1.17 -12.20 -3.03
N TYR A 44 -0.07 -11.93 -2.63
CA TYR A 44 -1.24 -12.74 -3.01
C TYR A 44 -1.92 -12.29 -4.30
N VAL A 45 -1.65 -11.07 -4.76
CA VAL A 45 -2.25 -10.55 -6.01
C VAL A 45 -1.36 -10.91 -7.18
N THR A 46 -1.93 -11.57 -8.18
CA THR A 46 -1.24 -12.00 -9.41
C THR A 46 -1.51 -11.08 -10.60
N ASP A 47 -2.37 -10.08 -10.41
CA ASP A 47 -2.70 -9.10 -11.45
C ASP A 47 -1.53 -8.14 -11.69
N PRO A 48 -1.07 -7.96 -12.94
CA PRO A 48 0.02 -7.03 -13.24
C PRO A 48 -0.32 -5.56 -12.95
N ASP A 49 -1.60 -5.17 -12.85
CA ASP A 49 -1.99 -3.80 -12.45
C ASP A 49 -1.78 -3.53 -10.95
N HIS A 50 -1.46 -4.56 -10.16
CA HIS A 50 -1.14 -4.43 -8.74
C HIS A 50 0.37 -4.30 -8.51
N GLU A 51 0.87 -3.06 -8.64
CA GLU A 51 2.26 -2.70 -8.37
C GLU A 51 2.46 -2.15 -6.96
N THR A 52 3.70 -2.23 -6.46
CA THR A 52 4.06 -1.68 -5.15
C THR A 52 4.15 -0.16 -5.19
N HIS A 53 3.81 0.49 -4.07
CA HIS A 53 3.84 1.94 -3.92
C HIS A 53 5.16 2.46 -3.34
N VAL A 54 6.17 1.59 -3.17
CA VAL A 54 7.52 2.00 -2.75
C VAL A 54 8.09 3.15 -3.58
N PRO A 55 7.98 3.17 -4.94
CA PRO A 55 8.43 4.32 -5.72
C PRO A 55 7.80 5.65 -5.29
N VAL A 56 6.51 5.65 -4.94
CA VAL A 56 5.81 6.84 -4.45
C VAL A 56 6.35 7.29 -3.10
N ALA A 57 6.66 6.35 -2.20
CA ALA A 57 7.27 6.66 -0.91
C ALA A 57 8.69 7.25 -1.02
N LEU A 58 9.43 6.88 -2.07
CA LEU A 58 10.76 7.46 -2.35
C LEU A 58 10.66 8.92 -2.80
N GLU A 59 9.58 9.30 -3.48
CA GLU A 59 9.34 10.66 -3.98
C GLU A 59 8.60 11.55 -2.97
N ASN A 60 7.84 10.94 -2.04
CA ASN A 60 7.01 11.65 -1.08
C ASN A 60 7.29 11.18 0.36
N PRO A 61 7.95 12.00 1.21
CA PRO A 61 8.29 11.63 2.58
C PRO A 61 7.07 11.45 3.49
N ARG A 62 5.88 11.87 3.06
CA ARG A 62 4.62 11.64 3.79
C ARG A 62 3.94 10.35 3.41
N VAL A 63 4.49 9.57 2.49
CA VAL A 63 4.00 8.22 2.17
C VAL A 63 4.97 7.20 2.76
N ILE A 64 4.44 6.32 3.59
CA ILE A 64 5.16 5.21 4.20
C ILE A 64 4.54 3.94 3.63
N VAL A 65 5.37 3.00 3.17
CA VAL A 65 4.91 1.67 2.74
C VAL A 65 5.36 0.64 3.75
N ALA A 66 4.43 -0.19 4.22
CA ALA A 66 4.72 -1.32 5.09
C ALA A 66 4.44 -2.63 4.37
N ARG A 67 5.40 -3.56 4.44
CA ARG A 67 5.24 -4.95 4.00
C ARG A 67 5.56 -5.90 5.15
N THR A 68 5.08 -7.13 5.03
CA THR A 68 5.32 -8.15 6.05
C THR A 68 5.59 -9.51 5.44
N PHE A 69 6.51 -10.24 6.04
CA PHE A 69 6.72 -11.66 5.77
C PHE A 69 5.75 -12.60 6.50
N SER A 70 4.89 -12.09 7.38
CA SER A 70 4.05 -12.95 8.22
C SER A 70 2.98 -13.71 7.42
N LYS A 71 2.57 -13.19 6.27
CA LYS A 71 1.43 -13.71 5.50
C LYS A 71 1.91 -14.74 4.47
N ALA A 72 2.31 -14.27 3.28
CA ALA A 72 2.69 -15.15 2.18
C ALA A 72 3.84 -16.11 2.52
N TYR A 73 4.72 -15.72 3.45
CA TYR A 73 5.89 -16.52 3.83
C TYR A 73 5.71 -17.27 5.17
N GLY A 74 4.52 -17.24 5.78
CA GLY A 74 4.22 -18.01 6.99
C GLY A 74 5.02 -17.60 8.25
N MET A 75 5.77 -16.49 8.21
CA MET A 75 6.68 -16.07 9.28
C MET A 75 5.97 -15.30 10.41
N ALA A 76 4.68 -15.61 10.66
CA ALA A 76 3.92 -14.95 11.71
C ALA A 76 4.43 -15.28 13.11
N GLY A 77 4.92 -16.51 13.34
CA GLY A 77 5.42 -16.97 14.63
C GLY A 77 6.93 -16.81 14.87
N LEU A 78 7.66 -16.15 13.96
CA LEU A 78 9.12 -15.96 14.03
C LEU A 78 9.50 -14.57 14.56
N ARG A 79 8.58 -13.87 15.22
CA ARG A 79 8.74 -12.50 15.69
C ARG A 79 8.44 -12.37 17.16
#